data_AF-A0A6V8NSZ8-F1
#
_entry.id   AF-A0A6V8NSZ8-F1
#
_cell.length_a   1.000
_cell.length_b   1.000
_cell.length_c   1.000
_cell.angle_alpha   90.00
_cell.angle_beta   90.00
_cell.angle_gamma   90.00
#
_symmetry.space_group_name_H-M   'P 1'
#
loop_
_entity.id
_entity.type
_entity.pdbx_description
1 polymer ?
#
loop_
_entity_poly.entity_id
_entity_poly.type
_entity_poly.pdbx_seq_one_letter_code
_entity_poly.pdbx_strand_id
1 'polypeptide(L)'
;MLFLLLSLTAATFITKYRRTARDKERAEFRSFIQPKIVEGVFQPPAKLESLYPVPTKEWQWEVIEEVLIDIAGRIKGEYLINVTTLAKKIGVVDRLLLGIKSRRSKVRRESAIKLGYLQVPEAVSALQRMAESKNKGDRMAGLIGLGSRETKEDMGVVLSELS
;
A
#
# COMPACT_ATOMS: atom_id res chain seq x y z
N MET A 1 12.03 45.36 2.68
CA MET A 1 12.88 44.19 2.34
C MET A 1 13.11 43.26 3.53
N LEU A 2 13.43 43.78 4.73
CA LEU A 2 13.67 42.97 5.95
C LEU A 2 12.47 42.10 6.40
N PHE A 3 11.24 42.63 6.33
CA PHE A 3 10.01 41.91 6.69
C PHE A 3 9.70 40.70 5.79
N LEU A 4 10.03 40.78 4.49
CA LEU A 4 9.83 39.67 3.55
C LEU A 4 10.78 38.50 3.84
N LEU A 5 12.05 38.80 4.17
CA LEU A 5 13.04 37.80 4.55
C LEU A 5 12.68 37.09 5.87
N LEU A 6 12.19 37.84 6.88
CA LEU A 6 11.70 37.27 8.15
C LEU A 6 10.45 36.39 7.96
N SER A 7 9.56 36.75 7.04
CA SER A 7 8.37 35.94 6.74
C SER A 7 8.71 34.61 6.06
N LEU A 8 9.73 34.59 5.20
CA LEU A 8 10.19 33.39 4.49
C LEU A 8 10.90 32.41 5.43
N THR A 9 11.72 32.92 6.35
CA THR A 9 12.41 32.09 7.36
C THR A 9 11.43 31.51 8.37
N ALA A 10 10.41 32.26 8.79
CA ALA A 10 9.34 31.74 9.64
C ALA A 10 8.53 30.64 8.92
N ALA A 11 8.16 30.83 7.65
CA ALA A 11 7.40 29.84 6.88
C ALA A 11 8.19 28.54 6.64
N THR A 12 9.48 28.63 6.34
CA THR A 12 10.35 27.45 6.18
C THR A 12 10.58 26.72 7.51
N PHE A 13 10.69 27.45 8.62
CA PHE A 13 10.79 26.84 9.95
C PHE A 13 9.50 26.14 10.39
N ILE A 14 8.34 26.78 10.16
CA ILE A 14 7.01 26.20 10.44
C ILE A 14 6.79 24.93 9.60
N THR A 15 7.14 24.95 8.31
CA THR A 15 6.98 23.78 7.43
C THR A 15 7.91 22.64 7.84
N LYS A 16 9.16 22.94 8.22
CA LYS A 16 10.11 21.95 8.74
C LYS A 16 9.62 21.36 10.07
N TYR A 17 9.19 22.18 11.01
CA TYR A 17 8.66 21.74 12.30
C TYR A 17 7.41 20.86 12.14
N ARG A 18 6.46 21.27 11.28
CA ARG A 18 5.26 20.48 10.95
C ARG A 18 5.59 19.17 10.23
N ARG A 19 6.71 19.10 9.49
CA ARG A 19 7.19 17.87 8.87
C ARG A 19 7.73 16.92 9.95
N THR A 20 8.62 17.41 10.81
CA THR A 20 9.18 16.62 11.90
C THR A 20 8.11 16.09 12.87
N ALA A 21 7.12 16.91 13.21
CA ALA A 21 6.01 16.50 14.07
C ALA A 21 5.16 15.38 13.42
N ARG A 22 4.84 15.52 12.12
CA ARG A 22 4.11 14.47 11.38
C ARG A 22 4.94 13.20 11.21
N ASP A 23 6.23 13.32 10.97
CA ASP A 23 7.12 12.17 10.85
C ASP A 23 7.22 11.41 12.18
N LYS A 24 7.24 12.15 13.31
CA LYS A 24 7.16 11.56 14.66
C LYS A 24 5.83 10.87 14.90
N GLU A 25 4.70 11.53 14.62
CA GLU A 25 3.36 10.92 14.74
C GLU A 25 3.22 9.65 13.88
N ARG A 26 3.74 9.66 12.64
CA ARG A 26 3.76 8.49 11.76
C ARG A 26 4.60 7.36 12.34
N ALA A 27 5.78 7.67 12.87
CA ALA A 27 6.67 6.68 13.48
C ALA A 27 6.07 6.06 14.76
N GLU A 28 5.47 6.88 15.62
CA GLU A 28 4.76 6.43 16.83
C GLU A 28 3.58 5.53 16.45
N PHE A 29 2.76 5.96 15.48
CA PHE A 29 1.62 5.18 15.00
C PHE A 29 2.07 3.87 14.35
N ARG A 30 3.14 3.88 13.55
CA ARG A 30 3.73 2.68 12.97
C ARG A 30 4.19 1.71 14.06
N SER A 31 4.91 2.21 15.06
CA SER A 31 5.41 1.41 16.18
C SER A 31 4.27 0.81 17.01
N PHE A 32 3.15 1.52 17.10
CA PHE A 32 1.94 1.03 17.77
C PHE A 32 1.18 -0.04 16.97
N ILE A 33 1.06 0.14 15.65
CA ILE A 33 0.21 -0.70 14.78
C ILE A 33 0.93 -1.93 14.26
N GLN A 34 2.22 -1.83 13.96
CA GLN A 34 3.01 -2.94 13.40
C GLN A 34 2.96 -4.22 14.23
N PRO A 35 3.21 -4.22 15.56
CA PRO A 35 3.12 -5.44 16.35
C PRO A 35 1.71 -6.05 16.34
N LYS A 36 0.66 -5.22 16.26
CA LYS A 36 -0.73 -5.68 16.16
C LYS A 36 -1.02 -6.31 14.81
N ILE A 37 -0.51 -5.73 13.71
CA ILE A 37 -0.61 -6.33 12.36
C ILE A 37 0.09 -7.68 12.35
N VAL A 38 1.31 -7.76 12.87
CA VAL A 38 2.04 -9.02 12.99
C VAL A 38 1.25 -10.04 13.82
N GLU A 39 0.79 -9.66 15.01
CA GLU A 39 -0.04 -10.54 15.86
C GLU A 39 -1.30 -11.02 15.12
N GLY A 40 -1.98 -10.13 14.41
CA GLY A 40 -3.19 -10.46 13.66
C GLY A 40 -2.96 -11.43 12.50
N VAL A 41 -1.77 -11.43 11.89
CA VAL A 41 -1.40 -12.40 10.85
C VAL A 41 -1.26 -13.82 11.43
N PHE A 42 -0.89 -13.95 12.71
CA PHE A 42 -0.70 -15.22 13.39
C PHE A 42 -1.89 -15.65 14.26
N GLN A 43 -2.94 -14.84 14.36
CA GLN A 43 -4.13 -15.10 15.17
C GLN A 43 -5.38 -15.37 14.32
N PRO A 44 -6.38 -16.10 14.86
CA PRO A 44 -7.61 -16.35 14.15
C PRO A 44 -8.40 -15.06 13.86
N PRO A 45 -9.12 -14.98 12.71
CA PRO A 45 -9.73 -13.75 12.21
C PRO A 45 -10.71 -13.05 13.16
N ALA A 46 -11.34 -13.79 14.08
CA ALA A 46 -12.33 -13.28 15.02
C ALA A 46 -11.73 -12.31 16.06
N LYS A 47 -10.44 -12.43 16.39
CA LYS A 47 -9.77 -11.53 17.36
C LYS A 47 -9.29 -10.21 16.74
N LEU A 48 -9.36 -10.06 15.42
CA LEU A 48 -8.76 -8.94 14.69
C LEU A 48 -9.51 -7.61 14.86
N GLU A 49 -10.83 -7.63 15.06
CA GLU A 49 -11.65 -6.39 15.10
C GLU A 49 -11.33 -5.51 16.31
N SER A 50 -10.99 -6.13 17.44
CA SER A 50 -10.55 -5.42 18.64
C SER A 50 -9.09 -4.95 18.57
N LEU A 51 -8.30 -5.44 17.60
CA LEU A 51 -6.88 -5.15 17.51
C LEU A 51 -6.57 -3.87 16.72
N TYR A 52 -7.49 -3.35 15.91
CA TYR A 52 -7.21 -2.19 15.06
C TYR A 52 -8.14 -1.01 15.32
N PRO A 53 -7.59 0.20 15.60
CA PRO A 53 -8.39 1.40 15.54
C PRO A 53 -8.82 1.65 14.10
N VAL A 54 -10.08 2.03 13.89
CA VAL A 54 -10.56 2.55 12.62
C VAL A 54 -9.74 3.81 12.29
N PRO A 55 -9.00 3.85 11.17
CA PRO A 55 -8.14 5.00 10.88
C PRO A 55 -8.99 6.24 10.62
N THR A 56 -8.69 7.34 11.31
CA THR A 56 -9.45 8.61 11.23
C THR A 56 -8.79 9.63 10.31
N LYS A 57 -7.50 9.46 10.01
CA LYS A 57 -6.71 10.34 9.14
C LYS A 57 -6.16 9.57 7.94
N GLU A 58 -6.06 10.23 6.78
CA GLU A 58 -5.56 9.61 5.55
C GLU A 58 -4.14 9.03 5.70
N TRP A 59 -3.24 9.73 6.41
CA TRP A 59 -1.89 9.23 6.62
C TRP A 59 -1.82 7.97 7.49
N GLN A 60 -2.84 7.71 8.34
CA GLN A 60 -2.90 6.47 9.12
C GLN A 60 -3.18 5.27 8.20
N TRP A 61 -4.04 5.46 7.19
CA TRP A 61 -4.24 4.46 6.14
C TRP A 61 -2.94 4.17 5.39
N GLU A 62 -2.18 5.21 5.02
CA GLU A 62 -0.87 5.04 4.37
C GLU A 62 0.07 4.18 5.22
N VAL A 63 0.17 4.45 6.53
CA VAL A 63 1.04 3.68 7.42
C VAL A 63 0.58 2.22 7.56
N ILE A 64 -0.73 1.97 7.66
CA ILE A 64 -1.28 0.61 7.72
C ILE A 64 -1.00 -0.14 6.42
N GLU A 65 -1.23 0.49 5.28
CA GLU A 65 -0.90 -0.05 3.96
C GLU A 65 0.59 -0.38 3.85
N GLU A 66 1.48 0.56 4.23
CA GLU A 66 2.93 0.35 4.23
C GLU A 66 3.33 -0.88 5.08
N VAL A 67 2.78 -1.00 6.29
CA VAL A 67 3.09 -2.14 7.17
C VAL A 67 2.60 -3.46 6.60
N LEU A 68 1.37 -3.52 6.07
CA LEU A 68 0.83 -4.73 5.45
C LEU A 68 1.67 -5.16 4.25
N ILE A 69 2.08 -4.21 3.41
CA ILE A 69 2.91 -4.47 2.23
C ILE A 69 4.31 -4.92 2.63
N ASP A 70 4.91 -4.28 3.63
CA ASP A 70 6.22 -4.68 4.18
C ASP A 70 6.19 -6.12 4.71
N ILE A 71 5.10 -6.51 5.37
CA ILE A 71 4.91 -7.87 5.87
C ILE A 71 4.67 -8.83 4.70
N ALA A 72 3.75 -8.52 3.78
CA ALA A 72 3.44 -9.33 2.60
C ALA A 72 4.67 -9.62 1.74
N GLY A 73 5.58 -8.65 1.59
CA GLY A 73 6.84 -8.83 0.87
C GLY A 73 7.85 -9.77 1.55
N ARG A 74 7.65 -10.13 2.82
CA ARG A 74 8.56 -10.98 3.62
C ARG A 74 8.01 -12.37 3.90
N ILE A 75 6.72 -12.59 3.72
CA ILE A 75 6.04 -13.87 4.02
C ILE A 75 5.47 -14.50 2.74
N LYS A 76 5.21 -15.81 2.79
CA LYS A 76 4.65 -16.58 1.67
C LYS A 76 3.65 -17.61 2.18
N GLY A 77 2.90 -18.21 1.26
CA GLY A 77 1.99 -19.32 1.56
C GLY A 77 0.83 -18.88 2.46
N GLU A 78 0.44 -19.73 3.41
CA GLU A 78 -0.71 -19.53 4.28
C GLU A 78 -0.68 -18.19 5.05
N TYR A 79 0.49 -17.75 5.51
CA TYR A 79 0.59 -16.47 6.22
C TYR A 79 0.33 -15.26 5.32
N LEU A 80 0.63 -15.35 4.02
CA LEU A 80 0.27 -14.30 3.07
C LEU A 80 -1.25 -14.21 2.90
N ILE A 81 -1.95 -15.35 2.88
CA ILE A 81 -3.41 -15.41 2.88
C ILE A 81 -3.97 -14.70 4.13
N ASN A 82 -3.34 -14.89 5.29
CA ASN A 82 -3.75 -14.19 6.52
C ASN A 82 -3.55 -12.67 6.42
N VAL A 83 -2.43 -12.20 5.86
CA VAL A 83 -2.22 -10.76 5.60
C VAL A 83 -3.30 -10.20 4.67
N THR A 84 -3.59 -10.89 3.56
CA THR A 84 -4.61 -10.45 2.61
C THR A 84 -6.00 -10.43 3.24
N THR A 85 -6.32 -11.44 4.05
CA THR A 85 -7.59 -11.53 4.77
C THR A 85 -7.73 -10.40 5.78
N LEU A 86 -6.67 -10.13 6.55
CA LEU A 86 -6.63 -9.00 7.47
C LEU A 86 -6.80 -7.67 6.73
N ALA A 87 -6.04 -7.45 5.65
CA ALA A 87 -6.12 -6.25 4.82
C ALA A 87 -7.53 -6.02 4.27
N LYS A 88 -8.23 -7.09 3.88
CA LYS A 88 -9.64 -7.02 3.47
C LYS A 88 -10.54 -6.63 4.62
N LYS A 89 -10.40 -7.30 5.77
CA LYS A 89 -11.22 -7.09 6.95
C LYS A 89 -11.16 -5.66 7.50
N ILE A 90 -9.98 -5.03 7.45
CA ILE A 90 -9.78 -3.65 7.91
C ILE A 90 -10.01 -2.60 6.81
N GLY A 91 -10.49 -3.00 5.62
CA GLY A 91 -10.88 -2.09 4.53
C GLY A 91 -9.74 -1.58 3.64
N VAL A 92 -8.51 -2.07 3.81
CA VAL A 92 -7.37 -1.71 2.95
C VAL A 92 -7.58 -2.20 1.52
N VAL A 93 -8.06 -3.43 1.35
CA VAL A 93 -8.32 -3.99 0.00
C VAL A 93 -9.35 -3.15 -0.75
N ASP A 94 -10.45 -2.76 -0.09
CA ASP A 94 -11.50 -1.94 -0.71
C ASP A 94 -10.97 -0.59 -1.17
N ARG A 95 -10.15 0.07 -0.33
CA ARG A 95 -9.49 1.33 -0.68
C ARG A 95 -8.56 1.18 -1.89
N LEU A 96 -7.78 0.11 -1.97
CA LEU A 96 -6.90 -0.15 -3.10
C LEU A 96 -7.68 -0.50 -4.38
N LEU A 97 -8.78 -1.24 -4.28
CA LEU A 97 -9.69 -1.53 -5.40
C LEU A 97 -10.41 -0.28 -5.94
N LEU A 98 -10.65 0.72 -5.09
CA LEU A 98 -11.08 2.05 -5.54
C LEU A 98 -9.90 2.82 -6.15
N GLY A 99 -8.73 2.75 -5.53
CA GLY A 99 -7.51 3.43 -5.96
C GLY A 99 -7.05 3.04 -7.37
N ILE A 100 -7.13 1.75 -7.74
CA ILE A 100 -6.79 1.27 -9.09
C ILE A 100 -7.73 1.83 -10.18
N LYS A 101 -8.90 2.36 -9.81
CA LYS A 101 -9.82 3.05 -10.73
C LYS A 101 -9.62 4.57 -10.75
N SER A 102 -8.68 5.08 -9.95
CA SER A 102 -8.44 6.52 -9.82
C SER A 102 -8.01 7.15 -11.14
N ARG A 103 -8.47 8.38 -11.40
CA ARG A 103 -7.97 9.19 -12.52
C ARG A 103 -6.52 9.63 -12.31
N ARG A 104 -6.07 9.75 -11.06
CA ARG A 104 -4.69 10.12 -10.71
C ARG A 104 -3.77 8.93 -10.99
N SER A 105 -2.91 9.07 -11.98
CA SER A 105 -2.00 7.99 -12.44
C SER A 105 -1.15 7.42 -11.32
N LYS A 106 -0.62 8.28 -10.43
CA LYS A 106 0.15 7.84 -9.26
C LYS A 106 -0.64 6.89 -8.36
N VAL A 107 -1.83 7.31 -7.91
CA VAL A 107 -2.71 6.51 -7.05
C VAL A 107 -3.10 5.19 -7.72
N ARG A 108 -3.47 5.24 -9.00
CA ARG A 108 -3.85 4.06 -9.77
C ARG A 108 -2.73 3.01 -9.84
N ARG A 109 -1.52 3.44 -10.17
CA ARG A 109 -0.35 2.56 -10.29
C ARG A 109 0.10 2.01 -8.94
N GLU A 110 0.16 2.86 -7.92
CA GLU A 110 0.51 2.42 -6.55
C GLU A 110 -0.50 1.38 -6.04
N SER A 111 -1.79 1.60 -6.31
CA SER A 111 -2.82 0.64 -5.93
C SER A 111 -2.67 -0.70 -6.64
N ALA A 112 -2.38 -0.68 -7.95
CA ALA A 112 -2.13 -1.90 -8.72
C ALA A 112 -0.97 -2.73 -8.15
N ILE A 113 0.15 -2.07 -7.85
CA ILE A 113 1.33 -2.73 -7.27
C ILE A 113 1.00 -3.32 -5.89
N LYS A 114 0.34 -2.54 -5.02
CA LYS A 114 -0.03 -2.99 -3.66
C LYS A 114 -1.01 -4.16 -3.68
N LEU A 115 -2.00 -4.15 -4.58
CA LEU A 115 -2.94 -5.26 -4.78
C LEU A 115 -2.22 -6.55 -5.22
N GLY A 116 -1.16 -6.41 -6.02
CA GLY A 116 -0.29 -7.52 -6.41
C GLY A 116 0.48 -8.13 -5.24
N TYR A 117 1.13 -7.30 -4.43
CA TYR A 117 1.84 -7.76 -3.22
C TYR A 117 0.91 -8.45 -2.21
N LEU A 118 -0.30 -7.92 -2.04
CA LEU A 118 -1.34 -8.54 -1.21
C LEU A 118 -2.02 -9.74 -1.90
N GLN A 119 -1.65 -10.10 -3.12
CA GLN A 119 -2.23 -11.19 -3.90
C GLN A 119 -3.78 -11.19 -3.92
N VAL A 120 -4.41 -10.01 -3.94
CA VAL A 120 -5.88 -9.84 -3.91
C VAL A 120 -6.53 -10.47 -5.15
N PRO A 121 -7.28 -11.58 -5.04
CA PRO A 121 -7.86 -12.26 -6.21
C PRO A 121 -8.81 -11.37 -7.03
N GLU A 122 -9.56 -10.50 -6.36
CA GLU A 122 -10.52 -9.58 -6.98
C GLU A 122 -9.86 -8.52 -7.87
N ALA A 123 -8.54 -8.32 -7.74
CA ALA A 123 -7.79 -7.35 -8.52
C ALA A 123 -7.31 -7.89 -9.87
N VAL A 124 -7.30 -9.22 -10.10
CA VAL A 124 -6.65 -9.86 -11.26
C VAL A 124 -7.10 -9.25 -12.58
N SER A 125 -8.41 -9.18 -12.83
CA SER A 125 -8.93 -8.61 -14.10
C SER A 125 -8.60 -7.13 -14.27
N ALA A 126 -8.48 -6.37 -13.18
CA ALA A 126 -8.07 -4.97 -13.25
C ALA A 126 -6.58 -4.83 -13.55
N LEU A 127 -5.75 -5.71 -13.00
CA LEU A 127 -4.31 -5.75 -13.27
C LEU A 127 -4.01 -6.18 -14.72
N GLN A 128 -4.73 -7.17 -15.26
CA GLN A 128 -4.64 -7.58 -16.66
C GLN A 128 -4.95 -6.42 -17.62
N ARG A 129 -6.08 -5.73 -17.40
CA ARG A 129 -6.41 -4.52 -18.19
C ARG A 129 -5.35 -3.42 -18.09
N MET A 130 -4.71 -3.29 -16.92
CA MET A 130 -3.60 -2.35 -16.78
C MET A 130 -2.36 -2.80 -17.55
N ALA A 131 -2.02 -4.09 -17.53
CA ALA A 131 -0.90 -4.66 -18.28
C ALA A 131 -1.04 -4.46 -19.80
N GLU A 132 -2.27 -4.47 -20.32
CA GLU A 132 -2.58 -4.20 -21.73
C GLU A 132 -2.58 -2.70 -22.09
N SER A 133 -2.36 -1.81 -21.11
CA SER A 133 -2.46 -0.37 -21.32
C SER A 133 -1.41 0.15 -22.31
N LYS A 134 -1.83 1.05 -23.20
CA LYS A 134 -0.90 1.83 -24.04
C LYS A 134 0.00 2.73 -23.22
N ASN A 135 -0.45 3.17 -22.04
CA ASN A 135 0.37 3.97 -21.14
C ASN A 135 1.44 3.10 -20.46
N LYS A 136 2.72 3.34 -20.77
CA LYS A 136 3.86 2.58 -20.24
C LYS A 136 3.85 2.43 -18.70
N GLY A 137 3.47 3.48 -17.98
CA GLY A 137 3.46 3.44 -16.51
C GLY A 137 2.33 2.59 -15.93
N ASP A 138 1.16 2.59 -16.58
CA ASP A 138 0.03 1.74 -16.16
C ASP A 138 0.30 0.28 -16.54
N ARG A 139 0.86 0.04 -17.74
CA ARG A 139 1.33 -1.29 -18.17
C ARG A 139 2.32 -1.90 -17.20
N MET A 140 3.38 -1.16 -16.87
CA MET A 140 4.39 -1.64 -15.94
C MET A 140 3.79 -1.96 -14.56
N ALA A 141 2.89 -1.12 -14.04
CA ALA A 141 2.24 -1.37 -12.76
C ALA A 141 1.32 -2.60 -12.79
N GLY A 142 0.59 -2.82 -13.89
CA GLY A 142 -0.22 -4.03 -14.10
C GLY A 142 0.65 -5.29 -14.12
N LEU A 143 1.73 -5.28 -14.88
CA LEU A 143 2.69 -6.39 -14.98
C LEU A 143 3.37 -6.70 -13.63
N ILE A 144 3.85 -5.67 -12.90
CA ILE A 144 4.39 -5.85 -11.55
C ILE A 144 3.34 -6.46 -10.62
N GLY A 145 2.11 -5.96 -10.68
CA GLY A 145 1.01 -6.46 -9.86
C GLY A 145 0.68 -7.93 -10.15
N LEU A 146 0.68 -8.35 -11.41
CA LEU A 146 0.49 -9.75 -11.81
C LEU A 146 1.68 -10.64 -11.42
N GLY A 147 2.91 -10.22 -11.72
CA GLY A 147 4.12 -10.98 -11.41
C GLY A 147 4.35 -11.19 -9.92
N SER A 148 3.85 -10.28 -9.07
CA SER A 148 3.88 -10.44 -7.60
C SER A 148 2.97 -11.57 -7.08
N ARG A 149 2.07 -12.08 -7.92
CA ARG A 149 1.18 -13.21 -7.61
C ARG A 149 1.79 -14.56 -8.01
N GLU A 150 2.67 -14.58 -9.00
CA GLU A 150 3.20 -15.82 -9.56
C GLU A 150 4.39 -16.32 -8.75
N THR A 151 4.18 -17.44 -8.08
CA THR A 151 5.26 -18.30 -7.57
C THR A 151 6.01 -18.94 -8.75
N LYS A 152 7.01 -18.25 -9.30
CA LYS A 152 8.07 -18.76 -10.23
C LYS A 152 7.70 -19.57 -11.49
N GLU A 153 6.51 -20.15 -11.63
CA GLU A 153 6.15 -21.06 -12.72
C GLU A 153 5.57 -20.34 -13.94
N ASP A 154 4.91 -19.18 -13.78
CA ASP A 154 4.25 -18.46 -14.88
C ASP A 154 5.06 -17.27 -15.46
N MET A 155 6.20 -16.91 -14.85
CA MET A 155 7.07 -15.83 -15.37
C MET A 155 7.66 -16.13 -16.77
N GLY A 156 7.56 -17.38 -17.25
CA GLY A 156 7.92 -17.74 -18.61
C GLY A 156 7.05 -17.07 -19.67
N VAL A 157 5.78 -16.78 -19.36
CA VAL A 157 4.85 -16.11 -20.28
C VAL A 157 5.10 -14.60 -20.29
N VAL A 158 5.29 -13.98 -19.12
CA VAL A 158 5.49 -12.53 -18.98
C VAL A 158 6.78 -12.04 -19.64
N LEU A 159 7.87 -12.84 -19.62
CA LEU A 159 9.12 -12.48 -20.28
C LEU A 159 9.05 -12.61 -21.81
N SER A 160 8.21 -13.50 -22.33
CA SER A 160 8.03 -13.71 -23.78
C SER A 160 7.26 -12.57 -24.47
N GLU A 161 6.44 -11.83 -23.72
CA GLU A 161 5.71 -10.65 -24.24
C GLU A 161 6.54 -9.35 -24.17
N LEU A 162 7.75 -9.40 -23.57
CA LEU A 162 8.66 -8.27 -23.43
C LEU A 162 9.83 -8.29 -24.44
N SER A 163 9.99 -9.36 -25.23
CA SER A 163 10.93 -9.48 -26.35
C SER A 163 10.27 -9.15 -27.68
#